data_AF-A0A9K3HWX1-F1
#
_entry.id   AF-A0A9K3HWX1-F1
#
_cell.length_a   1.000
_cell.length_b   1.000
_cell.length_c   1.000
_cell.angle_alpha   90.00
_cell.angle_beta   90.00
_cell.angle_gamma   90.00
#
_symmetry.space_group_name_H-M   'P 1'
#
loop_
_entity.id
_entity.type
_entity.pdbx_description
1 polymer ?
#
loop_
_entity_poly.entity_id
_entity_poly.type
_entity_poly.pdbx_seq_one_letter_code
_entity_poly.pdbx_strand_id
1 'polypeptide(L)' 'MVVPFAGAGDVAYEDFEGHKGTIGAGNLQWMTSGRGIVYSEIPASNGTKKGLHIWINLSYGLFCTAILWQ' A
#
# COMPACT_ATOMS: atom_id res chain seq x y z
N MET A 1 4.48 -8.46 2.33
CA MET A 1 3.13 -7.85 2.41
C MET A 1 3.26 -6.50 3.10
N VAL A 2 2.65 -5.46 2.56
CA VAL A 2 2.65 -4.10 3.14
C VAL A 2 1.22 -3.69 3.45
N VAL A 3 1.02 -3.09 4.61
CA VAL A 3 -0.28 -2.57 5.04
C VAL A 3 -0.10 -1.08 5.38
N PRO A 4 -0.41 -0.17 4.45
CA PRO A 4 -0.47 1.26 4.71
C PRO A 4 -1.81 1.60 5.36
N PHE A 5 -1.74 2.28 6.50
CA PHE A 5 -2.90 2.91 7.14
C PHE A 5 -2.76 4.42 7.06
N ALA A 6 -3.77 5.12 6.56
CA ALA A 6 -3.81 6.58 6.56
C ALA A 6 -4.59 7.07 7.78
N GLY A 7 -3.93 7.38 8.88
CA GLY A 7 -4.56 7.87 10.11
C GLY A 7 -5.07 9.32 10.01
N ALA A 8 -4.40 10.18 9.26
CA ALA A 8 -4.85 11.55 9.00
C ALA A 8 -4.42 12.02 7.61
N GLY A 9 -5.39 12.45 6.81
CA GLY A 9 -5.21 12.91 5.43
C GLY A 9 -5.03 11.79 4.40
N ASP A 10 -5.27 12.13 3.14
CA ASP A 10 -5.33 11.15 2.05
C ASP A 10 -3.96 10.84 1.42
N VAL A 11 -3.70 9.58 1.11
CA VAL A 11 -2.46 9.12 0.47
C VAL A 11 -2.80 8.57 -0.90
N ALA A 12 -2.24 9.15 -1.96
CA ALA A 12 -2.34 8.59 -3.30
C ALA A 12 -1.26 7.52 -3.46
N TYR A 13 -1.59 6.42 -4.14
CA TYR A 13 -0.62 5.39 -4.48
C TYR A 13 -0.70 5.04 -5.95
N GLU A 14 0.43 4.63 -6.50
CA GLU A 14 0.57 4.14 -7.87
C GLU A 14 1.62 3.01 -7.92
N ASP A 15 1.35 1.96 -8.67
CA ASP A 15 2.29 0.87 -8.92
C ASP A 15 2.74 0.79 -10.40
N PHE A 16 3.75 -0.05 -10.66
CA PHE A 16 4.28 -0.22 -12.02
C PHE A 16 3.30 -0.91 -13.00
N GLU A 17 2.28 -1.62 -12.50
CA GLU A 17 1.25 -2.26 -13.32
C GLU A 17 0.13 -1.28 -13.69
N GLY A 18 0.19 -0.04 -13.19
CA GLY A 18 -0.78 1.02 -13.45
C GLY A 18 -1.97 1.03 -12.49
N HIS A 19 -1.93 0.24 -11.41
CA HIS A 19 -2.90 0.36 -10.34
C HIS A 19 -2.66 1.65 -9.58
N LYS A 20 -3.70 2.46 -9.47
CA LYS A 20 -3.69 3.71 -8.74
C LYS A 20 -4.93 3.85 -7.89
N GLY A 21 -4.78 4.53 -6.77
CA GLY A 21 -5.91 4.82 -5.89
C GLY A 21 -5.55 5.86 -4.86
N THR A 22 -6.51 6.13 -3.98
CA THR A 22 -6.32 7.07 -2.88
C THR A 22 -6.84 6.44 -1.60
N ILE A 23 -5.96 6.25 -0.63
CA ILE A 23 -6.28 5.81 0.72
C ILE A 23 -6.77 7.05 1.47
N GLY A 24 -8.08 7.14 1.69
CA GLY A 24 -8.65 8.21 2.49
C GLY A 24 -8.26 8.11 3.97
N ALA A 25 -8.37 9.21 4.71
CA ALA A 25 -8.17 9.20 6.16
C ALA A 25 -9.07 8.15 6.87
N GLY A 26 -8.49 7.35 7.75
CA GLY A 26 -9.11 6.23 8.44
C GLY A 26 -9.13 4.91 7.67
N ASN A 27 -8.71 4.89 6.40
CA ASN A 27 -8.71 3.67 5.60
C ASN A 27 -7.40 2.89 5.69
N LEU A 28 -7.54 1.59 5.47
CA LEU A 28 -6.46 0.62 5.37
C LEU A 28 -6.35 0.18 3.92
N GLN A 29 -5.13 0.05 3.44
CA GLN A 29 -4.86 -0.67 2.21
C GLN A 29 -4.09 -1.95 2.54
N TRP A 30 -4.41 -3.04 1.85
CA TRP A 30 -3.70 -4.29 1.99
C TRP A 30 -3.05 -4.69 0.67
N MET A 31 -1.72 -4.82 0.68
CA MET A 31 -0.94 -5.15 -0.49
C MET A 31 -0.09 -6.41 -0.28
N THR A 32 -0.33 -7.42 -1.10
CA THR A 32 0.52 -8.60 -1.17
C THR A 32 1.52 -8.45 -2.31
N SER A 33 2.79 -8.21 -1.96
CA SER A 33 3.88 -7.98 -2.93
C SER A 33 4.25 -9.19 -3.80
N GLY A 34 3.95 -10.43 -3.37
CA GLY A 34 4.27 -11.64 -4.13
C GLY A 34 5.74 -11.70 -4.58
N ARG A 35 5.95 -11.81 -5.90
CA ARG A 35 7.27 -11.91 -6.57
C ARG A 35 8.11 -10.62 -6.58
N GLY A 36 7.51 -9.50 -6.18
CA GLY A 36 8.14 -8.19 -6.21
C GLY A 36 7.17 -7.12 -6.71
N ILE A 37 7.21 -5.96 -6.07
CA ILE A 37 6.40 -4.80 -6.45
C ILE A 37 7.26 -3.54 -6.35
N VAL A 38 7.12 -2.67 -7.35
CA VAL A 38 7.60 -1.29 -7.29
C VAL A 38 6.35 -0.42 -7.24
N TYR A 39 6.24 0.37 -6.19
CA TYR A 39 5.11 1.27 -5.98
C TYR A 39 5.59 2.58 -5.36
N SER A 40 4.77 3.61 -5.50
CA SER A 40 4.94 4.92 -4.90
C SER A 40 3.71 5.27 -4.06
N GLU A 41 3.95 5.82 -2.89
CA GLU A 41 2.93 6.42 -2.03
C GLU A 41 3.27 7.89 -1.86
N ILE A 42 2.36 8.76 -2.30
CA ILE A 42 2.54 10.20 -2.35
C ILE A 42 1.39 10.86 -1.57
N PRO A 43 1.67 11.89 -0.74
CA PRO A 43 0.61 12.65 -0.09
C PRO A 43 -0.33 13.27 -1.14
N ALA A 44 -1.63 12.96 -1.08
CA ALA A 44 -2.61 13.52 -2.03
C ALA A 44 -3.00 14.97 -1.72
N SER A 45 -2.64 15.48 -0.54
CA SER A 45 -2.94 16.87 -0.13
C SER A 45 -1.88 17.44 0.80
N ASN A 46 -1.76 18.78 0.80
CA ASN A 46 -0.87 19.51 1.69
C ASN A 46 -1.38 19.45 3.14
N GLY A 47 -0.56 18.92 4.05
CA GLY A 47 -0.88 18.79 5.47
C GLY A 47 -0.08 17.69 6.15
N THR A 48 -0.15 17.62 7.48
CA THR A 48 0.50 16.54 8.25
C THR A 48 -0.23 15.23 8.01
N LYS A 49 0.39 14.32 7.25
CA LYS A 49 -0.09 12.94 7.12
C LYS A 49 0.39 12.12 8.31
N LYS A 50 -0.51 11.36 8.91
CA LYS A 50 -0.12 10.31 9.86
C LYS A 50 -0.48 8.98 9.23
N GLY A 51 0.47 8.07 9.16
CA GLY A 51 0.22 6.73 8.68
C GLY A 51 1.14 5.71 9.33
N LEU A 52 0.81 4.43 9.14
CA LEU A 52 1.56 3.30 9.67
C LEU A 52 1.79 2.30 8.55
N HIS A 53 3.04 1.87 8.38
CA HIS A 53 3.40 0.82 7.43
C HIS A 53 3.79 -0.43 8.20
N ILE A 54 3.06 -1.52 7.98
CA ILE A 54 3.35 -2.82 8.58
C ILE A 54 3.87 -3.76 7.50
N TRP A 55 5.01 -4.38 7.79
CA TRP A 55 5.65 -5.37 6.91
C TRP A 55 5.42 -6.76 7.49
N ILE A 56 4.69 -7.58 6.75
CA ILE A 56 4.41 -8.97 7.14
C ILE A 56 5.12 -9.90 6.16
N ASN A 57 5.88 -10.86 6.72
CA ASN A 57 6.58 -11.87 5.95
C ASN A 57 5.58 -12.87 5.35
N LEU A 58 5.79 -13.26 4.10
CA LEU A 58 4.94 -14.23 3.41
C LEU A 58 5.46 -15.64 3.69
N SER A 59 4.53 -16.57 3.91
CA SER A 59 4.85 -17.99 4.00
C SER A 59 5.42 -18.50 2.67
N TYR A 60 6.25 -19.55 2.68
CA TYR A 60 7.00 -20.04 1.51
C TYR A 60 6.17 -20.22 0.21
N GLY A 61 4.87 -20.55 0.29
CA GLY A 61 4.00 -20.70 -0.88
C GLY A 61 3.49 -19.39 -1.51
N LEU A 62 3.52 -18.27 -0.78
CA LEU A 62 2.97 -16.98 -1.21
C LEU A 62 4.01 -16.05 -1.83
N PHE A 63 5.31 -16.36 -1.67
CA PHE A 63 6.41 -15.58 -2.25
C PHE A 63 6.35 -15.48 -3.78
N CYS A 64 5.62 -16.41 -4.43
CA CYS A 64 5.55 -16.51 -5.89
C CYS A 64 4.17 -16.11 -6.47
N THR A 65 3.31 -15.47 -5.70
CA THR A 65 1.95 -15.10 -6.11
C THR A 65 1.89 -13.77 -6.87
N ALA A 66 0.79 -13.55 -7.60
CA ALA A 66 0.49 -12.28 -8.24
C ALA A 66 0.26 -11.18 -7.18
N ILE A 67 0.43 -9.92 -7.57
CA ILE A 67 0.12 -8.78 -6.71
C ILE A 67 -1.39 -8.79 -6.44
N LEU A 68 -1.77 -8.67 -5.16
CA LEU A 68 -3.16 -8.60 -4.73
C LEU A 68 -3.38 -7.34 -3.92
N TRP A 69 -4.34 -6.53 -4.37
CA TRP A 69 -4.82 -5.30 -3.72
C TRP A 69 -6.17 -5.56 -3.05
N GLN A 70 -6.31 -5.17 -1.78
CA GLN A 70 -7.55 -5.22 -1.01
C GLN A 70 -7.75 -3.92 -0.23
#